data_AF-A0A6B2UHD8-F1
#
_entry.id   AF-A0A6B2UHD8-F1
#
_cell.length_a   1.000
_cell.length_b   1.000
_cell.length_c   1.000
_cell.angle_alpha   90.00
_cell.angle_beta   90.00
_cell.angle_gamma   90.00
#
_symmetry.space_group_name_H-M   'P 1'
#
loop_
_entity.id
_entity.type
_entity.pdbx_description
1 polymer ?
#
loop_
_entity_poly.entity_id
_entity_poly.type
_entity_poly.pdbx_seq_one_letter_code
_entity_poly.pdbx_strand_id
1 'polypeptide(L)'
;AALAASEALLTGPGTSLLPVLVPGRAGTEALRLTRIAASLHGIALDRPLANRVLPEGAFGAAAQHAALKTYEDVREIPHLGAEPADPAGLEDLGAPLPGAPARAPEWTLHDLRAETGLVEWHVPLPGAERAELDLYRFEDELAVTAGPFRRTRPLPSALRRCDVTGAALRDGVLRVRFRPTPGLWPES
;
A
#
# COMPACT_ATOMS: atom_id res chain seq x y z
N ALA A 1 14.76 21.84 -1.07
CA ALA A 1 13.51 22.48 -1.56
C ALA A 1 12.83 21.66 -2.65
N ALA A 2 13.48 21.39 -3.79
CA ALA A 2 12.86 20.63 -4.90
C ALA A 2 12.41 19.20 -4.52
N LEU A 3 13.21 18.47 -3.74
CA LEU A 3 12.85 17.11 -3.31
C LEU A 3 11.58 17.08 -2.46
N ALA A 4 11.48 17.94 -1.44
CA ALA A 4 10.31 18.03 -0.57
C ALA A 4 9.04 18.44 -1.35
N ALA A 5 9.18 19.32 -2.35
CA ALA A 5 8.07 19.68 -3.22
C ALA A 5 7.62 18.50 -4.10
N SER A 6 8.56 17.70 -4.61
CA SER A 6 8.25 16.49 -5.37
C SER A 6 7.54 15.45 -4.50
N GLU A 7 8.03 15.20 -3.27
CA GLU A 7 7.37 14.30 -2.33
C GLU A 7 5.94 14.78 -2.01
N ALA A 8 5.75 16.07 -1.72
CA ALA A 8 4.44 16.64 -1.44
C ALA A 8 3.47 16.53 -2.63
N LEU A 9 3.98 16.65 -3.86
CA LEU A 9 3.20 16.44 -5.08
C LEU A 9 2.76 14.97 -5.20
N LEU A 10 3.68 14.03 -5.00
CA LEU A 10 3.42 12.59 -5.14
C LEU A 10 2.46 12.05 -4.07
N THR A 11 2.51 12.60 -2.86
CA THR A 11 1.60 12.23 -1.75
C THR A 11 0.41 13.18 -1.61
N GLY A 12 0.22 14.09 -2.57
CA GLY A 12 -0.84 15.09 -2.53
C GLY A 12 -2.21 14.50 -2.88
N PRO A 13 -3.31 15.13 -2.46
CA PRO A 13 -4.67 14.61 -2.64
C PRO A 13 -5.13 14.55 -4.12
N GLY A 14 -4.41 15.22 -5.03
CA GLY A 14 -4.68 15.19 -6.47
C GLY A 14 -3.85 14.19 -7.27
N THR A 15 -3.00 13.39 -6.60
CA THR A 15 -2.08 12.45 -7.26
C THR A 15 -2.37 11.03 -6.80
N SER A 16 -2.57 10.13 -7.76
CA SER A 16 -2.70 8.68 -7.54
C SER A 16 -1.77 7.91 -8.46
N LEU A 17 -1.45 6.69 -8.08
CA LEU A 17 -0.83 5.70 -8.94
C LEU A 17 -1.90 4.70 -9.39
N LEU A 18 -2.02 4.50 -10.70
CA LEU A 18 -2.93 3.52 -11.32
C LEU A 18 -2.15 2.23 -11.64
N PRO A 19 -2.34 1.13 -10.88
CA PRO A 19 -1.66 -0.11 -11.18
C PRO A 19 -2.26 -0.73 -12.44
N VAL A 20 -1.42 -1.08 -13.41
CA VAL A 20 -1.81 -1.83 -14.61
C VAL A 20 -1.05 -3.15 -14.60
N LEU A 21 -1.76 -4.26 -14.64
CA LEU A 21 -1.18 -5.61 -14.56
C LEU A 21 -1.78 -6.52 -15.62
N VAL A 22 -1.04 -7.56 -16.02
CA VAL A 22 -1.63 -8.71 -16.71
C VAL A 22 -1.99 -9.75 -15.66
N PRO A 23 -3.24 -10.23 -15.59
CA PRO A 23 -3.64 -11.20 -14.59
C PRO A 23 -2.79 -12.48 -14.66
N GLY A 24 -2.32 -12.94 -13.51
CA GLY A 24 -1.43 -14.09 -13.40
C GLY A 24 -0.45 -13.92 -12.24
N ARG A 25 0.37 -14.93 -11.98
CA ARG A 25 1.27 -14.96 -10.81
C ARG A 25 2.15 -13.71 -10.69
N ALA A 26 2.80 -13.30 -11.78
CA ALA A 26 3.63 -12.10 -11.80
C ALA A 26 2.84 -10.81 -11.57
N GLY A 27 1.65 -10.67 -12.18
CA GLY A 27 0.77 -9.53 -11.95
C GLY A 27 0.25 -9.47 -10.51
N THR A 28 -0.05 -10.61 -9.90
CA THR A 28 -0.45 -10.70 -8.49
C THR A 28 0.64 -10.24 -7.56
N GLU A 29 1.87 -10.71 -7.76
CA GLU A 29 3.00 -10.28 -6.93
C GLU A 29 3.31 -8.79 -7.14
N ALA A 30 3.30 -8.32 -8.40
CA ALA A 30 3.53 -6.91 -8.70
C ALA A 30 2.48 -5.99 -8.03
N LEU A 31 1.20 -6.39 -8.06
CA LEU A 31 0.13 -5.63 -7.41
C LEU A 31 0.27 -5.64 -5.88
N ARG A 32 0.61 -6.79 -5.29
CA ARG A 32 0.92 -6.91 -3.86
C ARG A 32 2.04 -5.97 -3.44
N LEU A 33 3.17 -5.99 -4.14
CA LEU A 33 4.31 -5.12 -3.88
C LEU A 33 3.96 -3.64 -4.07
N THR A 34 3.18 -3.31 -5.11
CA THR A 34 2.71 -1.94 -5.35
C THR A 34 1.87 -1.41 -4.20
N ARG A 35 0.97 -2.24 -3.64
CA ARG A 35 0.14 -1.89 -2.48
C ARG A 35 0.98 -1.65 -1.22
N ILE A 36 1.98 -2.49 -0.97
CA ILE A 36 2.92 -2.32 0.16
C ILE A 36 3.69 -1.00 0.02
N ALA A 37 4.28 -0.75 -1.15
CA ALA A 37 5.04 0.47 -1.42
C ALA A 37 4.17 1.72 -1.27
N ALA A 38 3.00 1.74 -1.92
CA ALA A 38 2.10 2.88 -1.88
C ALA A 38 1.68 3.20 -0.44
N SER A 39 1.35 2.17 0.35
CA SER A 39 0.97 2.36 1.76
C SER A 39 2.13 2.87 2.63
N LEU A 40 3.35 2.33 2.48
CA LEU A 40 4.52 2.81 3.21
C LEU A 40 4.85 4.28 2.87
N HIS A 41 4.72 4.65 1.61
CA HIS A 41 5.10 5.97 1.11
C HIS A 41 3.96 7.00 1.16
N GLY A 42 2.73 6.60 1.50
CA GLY A 42 1.57 7.49 1.57
C GLY A 42 1.10 7.94 0.18
N ILE A 43 1.21 7.06 -0.81
CA ILE A 43 0.75 7.30 -2.18
C ILE A 43 -0.64 6.69 -2.35
N ALA A 44 -1.56 7.47 -2.90
CA ALA A 44 -2.90 7.02 -3.24
C ALA A 44 -2.85 6.00 -4.38
N LEU A 45 -3.63 4.93 -4.27
CA LEU A 45 -3.81 3.97 -5.37
C LEU A 45 -5.20 4.11 -5.98
N ASP A 46 -5.25 4.15 -7.30
CA ASP A 46 -6.49 3.95 -8.03
C ASP A 46 -6.84 2.47 -8.15
N ARG A 47 -8.08 2.23 -8.56
CA ARG A 47 -8.58 0.88 -8.89
C ARG A 47 -7.71 0.26 -9.99
N PRO A 48 -7.05 -0.89 -9.73
CA PRO A 48 -6.16 -1.51 -10.69
C PRO A 48 -6.84 -1.84 -12.02
N LEU A 49 -6.04 -1.87 -13.09
CA LEU A 49 -6.46 -2.33 -14.41
C LEU A 49 -5.85 -3.69 -14.72
N ALA A 50 -6.69 -4.69 -14.97
CA ALA A 50 -6.31 -5.96 -15.55
C ALA A 50 -6.25 -5.79 -17.07
N ASN A 51 -5.05 -5.61 -17.61
CA ASN A 51 -4.80 -5.46 -19.03
C ASN A 51 -4.69 -6.82 -19.73
N ARG A 52 -5.08 -6.86 -21.00
CA ARG A 52 -5.01 -8.04 -21.88
C ARG A 52 -5.79 -9.23 -21.32
N VAL A 53 -7.02 -8.98 -20.87
CA VAL A 53 -7.94 -10.07 -20.49
C VAL A 53 -8.32 -10.86 -21.73
N LEU A 54 -7.96 -12.13 -21.75
CA LEU A 54 -8.14 -13.03 -22.87
C LEU A 54 -9.62 -13.40 -23.01
N PRO A 55 -10.17 -13.46 -24.23
CA PRO A 55 -11.53 -13.96 -24.42
C PRO A 55 -11.62 -15.45 -24.02
N GLU A 56 -12.83 -15.89 -23.67
CA GLU A 56 -13.07 -17.30 -23.37
C GLU A 56 -12.64 -18.21 -24.53
N GLY A 57 -12.09 -19.38 -24.20
CA GLY A 57 -11.60 -20.35 -25.18
C GLY A 57 -10.21 -20.04 -25.76
N ALA A 58 -9.63 -18.87 -25.53
CA ALA A 58 -8.24 -18.59 -25.91
C ALA A 58 -7.25 -19.43 -25.08
N PHE A 59 -6.10 -19.76 -25.68
CA PHE A 59 -5.05 -20.49 -24.99
C PHE A 59 -4.58 -19.69 -23.75
N GLY A 60 -4.64 -20.32 -22.57
CA GLY A 60 -4.27 -19.68 -21.30
C GLY A 60 -5.38 -18.86 -20.62
N ALA A 61 -6.53 -18.65 -21.26
CA ALA A 61 -7.64 -17.86 -20.69
C ALA A 61 -8.17 -18.43 -19.36
N ALA A 62 -8.27 -19.76 -19.24
CA ALA A 62 -8.73 -20.40 -18.01
C ALA A 62 -7.85 -20.07 -16.79
N ALA A 63 -6.53 -20.12 -16.95
CA ALA A 63 -5.59 -19.79 -15.88
C ALA A 63 -5.62 -18.29 -15.56
N GLN A 64 -5.73 -17.44 -16.60
CA GLN A 64 -5.81 -16.00 -16.44
C GLN A 64 -7.09 -15.58 -15.70
N HIS A 65 -8.26 -16.11 -16.08
CA HIS A 65 -9.53 -15.85 -15.40
C HIS A 65 -9.54 -16.39 -13.96
N ALA A 66 -8.87 -17.51 -13.70
CA ALA A 66 -8.69 -18.00 -12.33
C ALA A 66 -7.89 -16.99 -11.48
N ALA A 67 -6.80 -16.42 -12.01
CA ALA A 67 -6.05 -15.37 -11.33
C ALA A 67 -6.86 -14.08 -11.18
N LEU A 68 -7.63 -13.70 -12.20
CA LEU A 68 -8.47 -12.50 -12.19
C LEU A 68 -9.46 -12.50 -11.02
N LYS A 69 -10.05 -13.66 -10.71
CA LYS A 69 -10.95 -13.86 -9.57
C LYS A 69 -10.31 -13.65 -8.19
N THR A 70 -8.98 -13.58 -8.11
CA THR A 70 -8.27 -13.32 -6.85
C THR A 70 -8.06 -11.84 -6.56
N TYR A 71 -8.32 -10.97 -7.55
CA TYR A 71 -8.22 -9.53 -7.35
C TYR A 71 -9.54 -8.95 -6.85
N GLU A 72 -9.44 -8.02 -5.92
CA GLU A 72 -10.55 -7.18 -5.48
C GLU A 72 -10.53 -5.84 -6.24
N ASP A 73 -11.71 -5.37 -6.65
CA ASP A 73 -11.95 -4.04 -7.26
C ASP A 73 -11.03 -3.70 -8.46
N VAL A 74 -10.82 -4.68 -9.35
CA VAL A 74 -10.07 -4.51 -10.59
C VAL A 74 -11.00 -4.20 -11.76
N ARG A 75 -10.59 -3.31 -12.67
CA ARG A 75 -11.29 -3.05 -13.94
C ARG A 75 -10.57 -3.76 -15.08
N GLU A 76 -11.32 -4.37 -15.97
CA GLU A 76 -10.78 -5.20 -17.05
C GLU A 76 -10.59 -4.39 -18.33
N ILE A 77 -9.49 -4.66 -19.05
CA ILE A 77 -9.26 -4.22 -20.41
C ILE A 77 -9.07 -5.47 -21.28
N PRO A 78 -9.97 -5.73 -22.25
CA PRO A 78 -9.92 -6.93 -23.06
C PRO A 78 -8.69 -6.96 -23.96
N HIS A 79 -8.25 -8.16 -24.31
CA HIS A 79 -7.25 -8.35 -25.35
C HIS A 79 -7.90 -8.27 -26.73
N LEU A 80 -7.56 -7.25 -27.51
CA LEU A 80 -8.13 -7.02 -28.85
C LEU A 80 -7.51 -7.89 -29.96
N GLY A 81 -6.49 -8.70 -29.66
CA GLY A 81 -5.79 -9.54 -30.63
C GLY A 81 -4.84 -8.81 -31.59
N ALA A 82 -5.07 -7.52 -31.84
CA ALA A 82 -4.17 -6.63 -32.57
C ALA A 82 -3.54 -5.58 -31.64
N GLU A 83 -2.36 -5.07 -32.01
CA GLU A 83 -1.75 -3.94 -31.33
C GLU A 83 -2.39 -2.61 -31.79
N PRO A 84 -2.75 -1.70 -30.88
CA PRO A 84 -3.22 -0.36 -31.24
C PRO A 84 -2.12 0.42 -31.97
N ALA A 85 -2.30 0.65 -33.27
CA ALA A 85 -1.31 1.35 -34.11
C ALA A 85 -1.66 2.82 -34.36
N ASP A 86 -2.90 3.23 -34.11
CA ASP A 86 -3.43 4.57 -34.35
C ASP A 86 -4.38 5.01 -33.22
N PRO A 87 -4.83 6.29 -33.19
CA PRO A 87 -5.75 6.77 -32.16
C PRO A 87 -7.07 6.00 -32.09
N ALA A 88 -7.60 5.51 -33.21
CA ALA A 88 -8.83 4.72 -33.22
C ALA A 88 -8.63 3.38 -32.49
N GLY A 89 -7.50 2.70 -32.72
CA GLY A 89 -7.14 1.49 -31.98
C GLY A 89 -6.92 1.72 -30.49
N LEU A 90 -6.56 2.93 -30.06
CA LEU A 90 -6.50 3.30 -28.64
C LEU A 90 -7.90 3.53 -28.04
N GLU A 91 -8.83 4.11 -28.80
CA GLU A 91 -10.23 4.26 -28.40
C GLU A 91 -10.89 2.88 -28.23
N ASP A 92 -10.58 1.92 -29.12
CA ASP A 92 -11.08 0.54 -29.06
C ASP A 92 -10.64 -0.22 -27.80
N LEU A 93 -9.57 0.19 -27.12
CA LEU A 93 -9.19 -0.40 -25.82
C LEU A 93 -10.26 -0.17 -24.76
N GLY A 94 -11.07 0.88 -24.89
CA GLY A 94 -12.09 1.24 -23.91
C GLY A 94 -11.52 1.48 -22.51
N ALA A 95 -10.25 1.88 -22.42
CA ALA A 95 -9.56 2.06 -21.15
C ALA A 95 -10.32 3.09 -20.30
N PRO A 96 -10.76 2.71 -19.09
CA PRO A 96 -11.56 3.61 -18.28
C PRO A 96 -10.69 4.78 -17.81
N LEU A 97 -11.27 5.96 -17.74
CA LEU A 97 -10.58 7.12 -17.19
C LEU A 97 -10.08 6.83 -15.76
N PRO A 98 -8.94 7.42 -15.36
CA PRO A 98 -8.52 7.41 -13.97
C PRO A 98 -9.67 7.87 -13.08
N GLY A 99 -9.86 7.18 -11.95
CA GLY A 99 -10.87 7.56 -10.98
C GLY A 99 -10.43 8.82 -10.21
N ALA A 100 -11.29 9.28 -9.30
CA ALA A 100 -10.82 10.20 -8.28
C ALA A 100 -9.81 9.47 -7.36
N PRO A 101 -8.65 10.09 -7.04
CA PRO A 101 -7.65 9.49 -6.17
C PRO A 101 -8.28 9.01 -4.86
N ALA A 102 -8.16 7.72 -4.55
CA ALA A 102 -8.51 7.22 -3.23
C ALA A 102 -7.50 7.75 -2.21
N ARG A 103 -7.93 8.10 -0.99
CA ARG A 103 -6.98 8.56 0.04
C ARG A 103 -5.99 7.43 0.37
N ALA A 104 -4.70 7.76 0.37
CA ALA A 104 -3.66 6.83 0.80
C ALA A 104 -3.90 6.40 2.26
N PRO A 105 -3.69 5.13 2.63
CA PRO A 105 -3.73 4.71 4.01
C PRO A 105 -2.71 5.50 4.86
N GLU A 106 -3.14 5.99 6.01
CA GLU A 106 -2.31 6.79 6.91
C GLU A 106 -1.82 5.96 8.10
N TRP A 107 -0.67 6.36 8.66
CA TRP A 107 -0.15 5.73 9.89
C TRP A 107 -0.86 6.36 11.10
N THR A 108 -1.78 5.62 11.71
CA THR A 108 -2.67 6.16 12.75
C THR A 108 -2.19 5.81 14.15
N LEU A 109 -2.17 6.79 15.04
CA LEU A 109 -1.85 6.59 16.46
C LEU A 109 -3.11 6.23 17.24
N HIS A 110 -3.05 5.16 18.02
CA HIS A 110 -4.14 4.69 18.88
C HIS A 110 -3.67 4.70 20.34
N ASP A 111 -4.33 5.52 21.16
CA ASP A 111 -4.08 5.58 22.59
C ASP A 111 -4.95 4.55 23.30
N LEU A 112 -4.34 3.45 23.76
CA LEU A 112 -5.01 2.34 24.44
C LEU A 112 -4.54 2.21 25.90
N ARG A 113 -4.11 3.35 26.48
CA ARG A 113 -3.51 3.36 27.82
C ARG A 113 -4.51 2.99 28.90
N ALA A 114 -5.78 3.34 28.75
CA ALA A 114 -6.82 3.03 29.72
C ALA A 114 -7.11 1.52 29.79
N GLU A 115 -7.00 0.80 28.67
CA GLU A 115 -7.35 -0.61 28.54
C GLU A 115 -6.14 -1.53 28.73
N THR A 116 -4.98 -1.13 28.22
CA THR A 116 -3.79 -1.99 28.11
C THR A 116 -2.51 -1.38 28.65
N GLY A 117 -2.52 -0.08 29.01
CA GLY A 117 -1.31 0.65 29.37
C GLY A 117 -0.35 0.93 28.21
N LEU A 118 -0.79 0.74 26.95
CA LEU A 118 0.03 0.87 25.76
C LEU A 118 -0.54 1.93 24.80
N VAL A 119 0.34 2.45 23.95
CA VAL A 119 -0.03 3.23 22.76
C VAL A 119 0.38 2.41 21.54
N GLU A 120 -0.46 2.30 20.52
CA GLU A 120 -0.14 1.58 19.29
C GLU A 120 -0.02 2.55 18.11
N TRP A 121 0.99 2.34 17.26
CA TRP A 121 1.07 2.98 15.95
C TRP A 121 0.72 1.96 14.88
N HIS A 122 -0.39 2.19 14.18
CA HIS A 122 -0.89 1.27 13.16
C HIS A 122 -0.43 1.72 11.79
N VAL A 123 0.25 0.82 11.09
CA VAL A 123 0.77 1.01 9.74
C VAL A 123 0.05 0.04 8.80
N PRO A 124 -0.87 0.51 7.95
CA PRO A 124 -1.48 -0.33 6.93
C PRO A 124 -0.40 -0.86 5.97
N LEU A 125 -0.37 -2.17 5.77
CA LEU A 125 0.54 -2.89 4.87
C LEU A 125 -0.22 -4.03 4.18
N PRO A 126 -1.22 -3.71 3.34
CA PRO A 126 -2.05 -4.72 2.68
C PRO A 126 -1.19 -5.64 1.82
N GLY A 127 -1.26 -6.94 2.11
CA GLY A 127 -0.49 -7.98 1.43
C GLY A 127 0.90 -8.24 2.01
N ALA A 128 1.39 -7.47 2.99
CA ALA A 128 2.67 -7.77 3.62
C ALA A 128 2.63 -9.12 4.38
N GLU A 129 3.78 -9.78 4.45
CA GLU A 129 3.97 -11.02 5.18
C GLU A 129 4.95 -10.83 6.32
N ARG A 130 4.72 -11.51 7.46
CA ARG A 130 5.57 -11.39 8.65
C ARG A 130 7.04 -11.70 8.38
N ALA A 131 7.33 -12.65 7.49
CA ALA A 131 8.69 -13.06 7.16
C ALA A 131 9.49 -11.98 6.42
N GLU A 132 8.80 -10.98 5.86
CA GLU A 132 9.38 -9.89 5.07
C GLU A 132 9.37 -8.55 5.83
N LEU A 133 8.96 -8.57 7.11
CA LEU A 133 8.92 -7.38 7.96
C LEU A 133 10.18 -7.24 8.79
N ASP A 134 10.73 -6.04 8.78
CA ASP A 134 11.78 -5.62 9.71
C ASP A 134 11.47 -4.24 10.28
N LEU A 135 11.83 -4.04 11.55
CA LEU A 135 11.55 -2.84 12.32
C LEU A 135 12.80 -2.39 13.04
N TYR A 136 13.19 -1.14 12.79
CA TYR A 136 14.34 -0.55 13.44
C TYR A 136 13.97 0.82 13.98
N ARG A 137 14.12 1.00 15.30
CA ARG A 137 14.00 2.31 15.94
C ARG A 137 15.39 2.89 16.16
N PHE A 138 15.55 4.15 15.79
CA PHE A 138 16.73 4.94 16.11
C PHE A 138 16.29 6.33 16.54
N GLU A 139 16.71 6.75 17.73
CA GLU A 139 16.31 8.04 18.33
C GLU A 139 14.77 8.23 18.30
N ASP A 140 14.33 9.33 17.71
CA ASP A 140 12.95 9.74 17.52
C ASP A 140 12.40 9.26 16.15
N GLU A 141 12.94 8.20 15.57
CA GLU A 141 12.50 7.67 14.28
C GLU A 141 12.20 6.17 14.33
N LEU A 142 11.22 5.75 13.53
CA LEU A 142 10.93 4.35 13.26
C LEU A 142 11.09 4.08 11.77
N ALA A 143 11.98 3.15 11.46
CA ALA A 143 12.08 2.55 10.15
C ALA A 143 11.27 1.26 10.08
N VAL A 144 10.44 1.17 9.06
CA VAL A 144 9.63 0.00 8.73
C VAL A 144 10.06 -0.51 7.38
N THR A 145 10.44 -1.78 7.33
CA THR A 145 10.73 -2.52 6.09
C THR A 145 9.62 -3.53 5.86
N ALA A 146 9.13 -3.61 4.61
CA ALA A 146 8.20 -4.64 4.17
C ALA A 146 8.57 -5.08 2.74
N GLY A 147 9.05 -6.32 2.62
CA GLY A 147 9.59 -6.83 1.36
C GLY A 147 10.79 -5.98 0.90
N PRO A 148 10.81 -5.47 -0.34
CA PRO A 148 11.92 -4.67 -0.86
C PRO A 148 11.84 -3.19 -0.43
N PHE A 149 10.79 -2.77 0.27
CA PHE A 149 10.53 -1.37 0.56
C PHE A 149 10.85 -1.03 2.01
N ARG A 150 11.43 0.16 2.23
CA ARG A 150 11.71 0.70 3.56
C ARG A 150 11.30 2.15 3.65
N ARG A 151 10.59 2.51 4.72
CA ARG A 151 10.28 3.91 5.04
C ARG A 151 10.64 4.21 6.49
N THR A 152 11.39 5.30 6.68
CA THR A 152 11.61 5.91 7.99
C THR A 152 10.60 7.03 8.20
N ARG A 153 9.97 7.06 9.38
CA ARG A 153 9.10 8.15 9.81
C ARG A 153 9.55 8.66 11.19
N PRO A 154 9.51 9.99 11.42
CA PRO A 154 9.70 10.52 12.76
C PRO A 154 8.53 10.06 13.65
N LEU A 155 8.85 9.74 14.89
CA LEU A 155 7.89 9.40 15.92
C LEU A 155 7.02 10.63 16.23
N PRO A 156 5.69 10.46 16.22
CA PRO A 156 4.78 11.40 16.87
C PRO A 156 5.28 11.74 18.28
N SER A 157 5.08 12.98 18.71
CA SER A 157 5.62 13.49 19.99
C SER A 157 5.27 12.59 21.18
N ALA A 158 4.07 12.01 21.20
CA ALA A 158 3.62 11.08 22.23
C ALA A 158 4.49 9.81 22.32
N LEU A 159 5.03 9.32 21.20
CA LEU A 159 5.79 8.06 21.16
C LEU A 159 7.28 8.23 21.51
N ARG A 160 7.79 9.46 21.49
CA ARG A 160 9.21 9.74 21.77
C ARG A 160 9.61 9.36 23.20
N ARG A 161 8.67 9.46 24.15
CA ARG A 161 8.83 9.09 25.57
C ARG A 161 8.23 7.73 25.91
N CYS A 162 8.19 6.84 24.93
CA CYS A 162 7.74 5.48 25.11
C CYS A 162 8.83 4.51 24.69
N ASP A 163 8.83 3.31 25.24
CA ASP A 163 9.68 2.19 24.83
C ASP A 163 8.93 1.26 23.88
N VAL A 164 9.59 0.77 22.83
CA VAL A 164 8.99 -0.22 21.93
C VAL A 164 8.93 -1.56 22.66
N THR A 165 7.72 -2.11 22.84
CA THR A 165 7.53 -3.39 23.53
C THR A 165 7.29 -4.56 22.57
N GLY A 166 6.98 -4.27 21.31
CA GLY A 166 6.88 -5.27 20.25
C GLY A 166 6.06 -4.79 19.08
N ALA A 167 5.89 -5.65 18.08
CA ALA A 167 5.02 -5.39 16.95
C ALA A 167 4.31 -6.66 16.48
N ALA A 168 3.15 -6.51 15.85
CA ALA A 168 2.43 -7.62 15.26
C ALA A 168 1.71 -7.20 13.98
N LEU A 169 1.77 -8.05 12.96
CA LEU A 169 0.97 -7.91 11.74
C LEU A 169 -0.34 -8.71 11.88
N ARG A 170 -1.47 -8.03 11.73
CA ARG A 170 -2.82 -8.61 11.76
C ARG A 170 -3.70 -7.91 10.72
N ASP A 171 -4.39 -8.69 9.90
CA ASP A 171 -5.37 -8.20 8.92
C ASP A 171 -4.81 -7.09 8.00
N GLY A 172 -3.55 -7.25 7.56
CA GLY A 172 -2.89 -6.26 6.72
C GLY A 172 -2.48 -4.98 7.44
N VAL A 173 -2.48 -4.95 8.78
CA VAL A 173 -2.04 -3.80 9.59
C VAL A 173 -0.93 -4.21 10.54
N LEU A 174 0.22 -3.53 10.45
CA LEU A 174 1.32 -3.66 11.39
C LEU A 174 1.05 -2.74 12.59
N ARG A 175 0.89 -3.35 13.76
CA ARG A 175 0.67 -2.66 15.03
C ARG A 175 1.97 -2.65 15.82
N VAL A 176 2.60 -1.49 15.93
CA VAL A 176 3.80 -1.29 16.74
C VAL A 176 3.37 -0.78 18.11
N ARG A 177 3.76 -1.49 19.17
CA ARG A 177 3.32 -1.22 20.53
C ARG A 177 4.38 -0.48 21.31
N PHE A 178 3.94 0.58 21.98
CA PHE A 178 4.77 1.47 22.75
C PHE A 178 4.25 1.51 24.18
N ARG A 179 5.15 1.41 25.15
CA ARG A 179 4.84 1.59 26.57
C ARG A 179 5.36 2.95 27.02
N PRO A 180 4.52 3.82 27.59
CA PRO A 180 4.98 5.06 28.22
C PRO A 180 6.12 4.80 29.21
N THR A 181 7.23 5.50 29.06
CA THR A 181 8.36 5.40 30.00
C THR A 181 7.95 6.05 31.32
N PRO A 182 7.99 5.33 32.47
CA PRO A 182 7.60 5.88 33.76
C PRO A 182 8.38 7.16 34.12
N GLY A 183 7.69 8.16 34.68
CA GLY A 183 8.29 9.42 35.12
C GLY A 183 8.57 10.47 34.03
N LEU A 184 8.30 10.16 32.75
CA LEU A 184 8.45 11.10 31.62
C LEU A 184 7.12 11.52 30.97
N TRP A 185 6.02 10.88 31.38
CA TRP A 185 4.66 11.18 30.93
C TRP A 185 3.91 12.01 31.98
N PRO A 186 3.05 12.96 31.55
CA PRO A 186 2.22 13.70 32.48
C PRO A 186 1.30 12.74 33.25
N GLU A 187 1.31 12.85 34.58
CA GLU A 187 0.30 12.23 35.42
C GLU A 187 -1.06 12.87 35.09
N SER A 188 -2.07 12.03 34.89
CA SER A 188 -3.45 12.43 34.59
C SER A 188 -4.09 13.20 35.72
#